data_AF-A0A8I2JYT7-F1
#
_entry.id   AF-A0A8I2JYT7-F1
#
_cell.length_a   1.000
_cell.length_b   1.000
_cell.length_c   1.000
_cell.angle_alpha   90.00
_cell.angle_beta   90.00
_cell.angle_gamma   90.00
#
_symmetry.space_group_name_H-M   'P 1'
#
loop_
_entity.id
_entity.type
_entity.pdbx_description
1 polymer ?
#
loop_
_entity_poly.entity_id
_entity_poly.type
_entity_poly.pdbx_seq_one_letter_code
_entity_poly.pdbx_strand_id
1 'polypeptide(L)'
;MEDNYSLYEIAVCELIRRLSNKDDCKRYHEVLGYQHRLNHYIIKCRTHGEPKEFETQFNEIISQLNRVSLLELNVSFNDICNNVSREKQDDVVKQIPFIIVAMTQSEAAKLFENYNESEKLKLLIDSISKGRKTTHFIRQLIERYAETRNKWKPFEKDSRTISDIINDLLPKLIKILFPIREEEANIDLIPDYYESAFFSSNLEERSEIRDYFIQRDCIFIVDTISLFNPEIRDRFLQSQLAATKPIIGILPISKDSMAACEIIEESIKDKFEWVYERYQRKLEYNCSLEAYSLPSFNRWLYKILPDIVKRIPQAAPENINKMKENLKYNSKGFQKVVLSMGGAK
;
A
#
# COMPACT_ATOMS: atom_id res chain seq x y z
N MET A 1 17.70 20.05 -14.03
CA MET A 1 16.52 20.49 -14.81
C MET A 1 15.34 20.02 -13.99
N GLU A 2 14.71 20.94 -13.27
CA GLU A 2 13.61 20.62 -12.36
C GLU A 2 12.45 20.00 -13.13
N ASP A 3 11.86 18.96 -12.56
CA ASP A 3 10.66 18.37 -13.10
C ASP A 3 9.45 19.24 -12.78
N ASN A 4 8.83 19.82 -13.79
CA ASN A 4 7.60 20.58 -13.64
C ASN A 4 6.48 19.74 -12.98
N TYR A 5 6.53 18.40 -13.03
CA TYR A 5 5.50 17.51 -12.48
C TYR A 5 5.61 17.26 -10.97
N SER A 6 6.80 17.35 -10.36
CA SER A 6 6.97 17.06 -8.92
C SER A 6 6.20 18.03 -8.02
N LEU A 7 6.06 19.29 -8.46
CA LEU A 7 5.25 20.28 -7.77
C LEU A 7 3.78 19.84 -7.66
N TYR A 8 3.23 19.23 -8.72
CA TYR A 8 1.85 18.76 -8.73
C TYR A 8 1.64 17.52 -7.84
N GLU A 9 2.62 16.60 -7.77
CA GLU A 9 2.58 15.45 -6.84
C GLU A 9 2.56 15.92 -5.38
N ILE A 10 3.39 16.91 -5.04
CA ILE A 10 3.44 17.44 -3.67
C ILE A 10 2.17 18.25 -3.37
N ALA A 11 1.73 19.09 -4.32
CA ALA A 11 0.53 19.89 -4.16
C ALA A 11 -0.72 19.02 -3.98
N VAL A 12 -0.84 17.88 -4.67
CA VAL A 12 -2.00 16.99 -4.49
C VAL A 12 -1.95 16.31 -3.12
N CYS A 13 -0.78 15.93 -2.62
CA CYS A 13 -0.64 15.45 -1.24
C CYS A 13 -1.02 16.52 -0.21
N GLU A 14 -0.60 17.77 -0.42
CA GLU A 14 -0.95 18.90 0.45
C GLU A 14 -2.45 19.21 0.41
N LEU A 15 -3.07 19.14 -0.77
CA LEU A 15 -4.52 19.25 -0.92
C LEU A 15 -5.22 18.14 -0.11
N ILE A 16 -4.81 16.88 -0.27
CA ILE A 16 -5.38 15.74 0.47
C ILE A 16 -5.25 15.94 1.98
N ARG A 17 -4.08 16.39 2.46
CA ARG A 17 -3.82 16.67 3.87
C ARG A 17 -4.73 17.79 4.42
N ARG A 18 -4.95 18.86 3.64
CA ARG A 18 -5.87 19.94 4.05
C ARG A 18 -7.32 19.46 4.10
N LEU A 19 -7.72 18.61 3.15
CA LEU A 19 -9.07 18.05 3.11
C LEU A 19 -9.31 17.02 4.21
N SER A 20 -8.31 16.22 4.59
CA SER A 20 -8.44 15.24 5.68
C SER A 20 -8.65 15.91 7.05
N ASN A 21 -8.22 17.16 7.21
CA ASN A 21 -8.44 17.94 8.43
C ASN A 21 -9.82 18.60 8.49
N LYS A 22 -10.66 18.43 7.46
CA LYS A 22 -12.06 18.87 7.47
C LYS A 22 -12.96 17.68 7.79
N ASP A 23 -13.69 17.79 8.90
CA ASP A 23 -14.56 16.72 9.41
C ASP A 23 -15.67 16.28 8.43
N ASP A 24 -16.05 17.13 7.45
CA ASP A 24 -17.16 16.89 6.51
C ASP A 24 -16.77 17.02 5.00
N CYS A 25 -15.51 16.73 4.63
CA CYS A 25 -15.09 16.86 3.23
C CYS A 25 -15.72 15.78 2.31
N LYS A 26 -16.86 16.10 1.69
CA LYS A 26 -17.60 15.21 0.76
C LYS A 26 -16.80 14.78 -0.48
N ARG A 27 -15.78 15.56 -0.87
CA ARG A 27 -15.00 15.34 -2.10
C ARG A 27 -13.62 14.71 -1.86
N TYR A 28 -13.32 14.23 -0.66
CA TYR A 28 -12.02 13.62 -0.34
C TYR A 28 -11.69 12.43 -1.27
N HIS A 29 -12.66 11.53 -1.47
CA HIS A 29 -12.49 10.38 -2.35
C HIS A 29 -12.33 10.76 -3.83
N GLU A 30 -12.95 11.86 -4.26
CA GLU A 30 -12.80 12.40 -5.62
C GLU A 30 -11.34 12.83 -5.87
N VAL A 31 -10.73 13.51 -4.89
CA VAL A 31 -9.32 13.93 -4.95
C VAL A 31 -8.36 12.75 -4.94
N LEU A 32 -8.63 11.68 -4.19
CA LEU A 32 -7.81 10.45 -4.27
C LEU A 32 -7.84 9.83 -5.67
N GLY A 33 -9.01 9.83 -6.32
CA GLY A 33 -9.14 9.40 -7.71
C GLY A 33 -8.32 10.27 -8.67
N TYR A 34 -8.34 11.59 -8.48
CA TYR A 34 -7.53 12.52 -9.26
C TYR A 34 -6.03 12.38 -8.98
N GLN A 35 -5.63 12.12 -7.73
CA GLN A 35 -4.24 11.83 -7.38
C GLN A 35 -3.73 10.60 -8.14
N HIS A 36 -4.50 9.50 -8.16
CA HIS A 36 -4.12 8.30 -8.92
C HIS A 36 -3.97 8.60 -10.41
N ARG A 37 -4.96 9.27 -11.01
CA ARG A 37 -4.90 9.67 -12.43
C ARG A 37 -3.72 10.59 -12.73
N LEU A 38 -3.47 11.58 -11.87
CA LEU A 38 -2.35 12.50 -11.98
C LEU A 38 -1.01 11.77 -11.86
N ASN A 39 -0.86 10.89 -10.87
CA ASN A 39 0.34 10.09 -10.70
C ASN A 39 0.58 9.19 -11.91
N HIS A 40 -0.44 8.50 -12.39
CA HIS A 40 -0.36 7.68 -13.60
C HIS A 40 -0.01 8.53 -14.84
N TYR A 41 -0.61 9.72 -14.98
CA TYR A 41 -0.27 10.67 -16.04
C TYR A 41 1.20 11.09 -15.98
N ILE A 42 1.66 11.50 -14.81
CA ILE A 42 3.02 11.94 -14.55
C ILE A 42 3.99 10.80 -14.81
N ILE A 43 3.65 9.57 -14.42
CA ILE A 43 4.40 8.37 -14.77
C ILE A 43 4.49 8.23 -16.30
N LYS A 44 3.37 8.35 -17.04
CA LYS A 44 3.36 8.29 -18.50
C LYS A 44 4.20 9.39 -19.16
N CYS A 45 4.09 10.65 -18.74
CA CYS A 45 4.89 11.75 -19.29
C CYS A 45 6.38 11.56 -19.05
N ARG A 46 6.75 11.17 -17.84
CA ARG A 46 8.14 10.84 -17.52
C ARG A 46 8.64 9.61 -18.31
N THR A 47 7.75 8.67 -18.63
CA THR A 47 8.10 7.41 -19.33
C THR A 47 8.14 7.58 -20.83
N HIS A 48 7.32 8.42 -21.44
CA HIS A 48 7.18 8.49 -22.91
C HIS A 48 7.54 9.87 -23.48
N GLY A 49 7.94 10.82 -22.64
CA GLY A 49 8.01 12.25 -23.01
C GLY A 49 6.63 12.88 -22.91
N GLU A 50 6.45 14.09 -23.45
CA GLU A 50 5.17 14.81 -23.43
C GLU A 50 4.44 14.73 -24.78
N PRO A 51 3.75 13.62 -25.12
CA PRO A 51 2.82 13.61 -26.23
C PRO A 51 1.74 14.68 -26.03
N LYS A 52 1.45 15.46 -27.08
CA LYS A 52 0.39 16.48 -27.06
C LYS A 52 -0.98 15.95 -26.65
N GLU A 53 -1.25 14.68 -26.93
CA GLU A 53 -2.50 14.00 -26.55
C GLU A 53 -2.65 13.88 -25.03
N PHE A 54 -1.53 13.79 -24.31
CA PHE A 54 -1.50 13.70 -22.85
C PHE A 54 -1.72 15.08 -22.21
N GLU A 55 -1.21 16.16 -22.80
CA GLU A 55 -1.40 17.52 -22.29
C GLU A 55 -2.87 17.86 -22.02
N THR A 56 -3.78 17.40 -22.88
CA THR A 56 -5.23 17.60 -22.69
C THR A 56 -5.75 16.87 -21.44
N GLN A 57 -5.33 15.61 -21.22
CA GLN A 57 -5.74 14.84 -20.05
C GLN A 57 -5.19 15.44 -18.75
N PHE A 58 -3.95 15.94 -18.78
CA PHE A 58 -3.36 16.64 -17.65
C PHE A 58 -4.13 17.89 -17.29
N ASN A 59 -4.38 18.75 -18.27
CA ASN A 59 -5.12 19.99 -18.07
C ASN A 59 -6.53 19.72 -17.55
N GLU A 60 -7.17 18.63 -17.99
CA GLU A 60 -8.45 18.17 -17.44
C GLU A 60 -8.34 17.80 -15.94
N ILE A 61 -7.33 17.00 -15.56
CA ILE A 61 -7.08 16.61 -14.16
C ILE A 61 -6.77 17.85 -13.30
N ILE A 62 -5.92 18.76 -13.78
CA ILE A 62 -5.58 20.00 -13.07
C ILE A 62 -6.80 20.90 -12.93
N SER A 63 -7.65 21.00 -13.96
CA SER A 63 -8.92 21.73 -13.89
C SER A 63 -9.88 21.12 -12.87
N GLN A 64 -9.95 19.79 -12.79
CA GLN A 64 -10.75 19.07 -11.81
C GLN A 64 -10.24 19.31 -10.37
N LEU A 65 -8.93 19.23 -10.16
CA LEU A 65 -8.28 19.54 -8.87
C LEU A 65 -8.49 21.00 -8.46
N ASN A 66 -8.37 21.96 -9.40
CA ASN A 66 -8.67 23.38 -9.16
C ASN A 66 -10.12 23.58 -8.73
N ARG A 67 -11.07 22.91 -9.38
CA ARG A 67 -12.49 22.99 -9.01
C ARG A 67 -12.74 22.49 -7.59
N VAL A 68 -12.20 21.32 -7.24
CA VAL A 68 -12.42 20.75 -5.90
C VAL A 68 -11.75 21.59 -4.82
N SER A 69 -10.50 22.01 -5.03
CA SER A 69 -9.77 22.86 -4.08
C SER A 69 -10.44 24.23 -3.86
N LEU A 70 -10.97 24.87 -4.91
CA LEU A 70 -11.73 26.12 -4.76
C LEU A 70 -13.02 25.91 -3.96
N LEU A 71 -13.78 24.85 -4.26
CA LEU A 71 -15.03 24.55 -3.57
C LEU A 71 -14.82 24.21 -2.09
N GLU A 72 -13.80 23.39 -1.80
CA GLU A 72 -13.59 22.86 -0.46
C GLU A 72 -12.68 23.75 0.39
N LEU A 73 -11.69 24.44 -0.18
CA LEU A 73 -10.68 25.20 0.58
C LEU A 73 -10.62 26.69 0.23
N ASN A 74 -11.40 27.16 -0.75
CA ASN A 74 -11.36 28.53 -1.25
C ASN A 74 -9.95 28.98 -1.71
N VAL A 75 -9.17 28.04 -2.24
CA VAL A 75 -7.85 28.27 -2.84
C VAL A 75 -7.72 27.40 -4.08
N SER A 76 -7.14 27.91 -5.17
CA SER A 76 -6.95 27.09 -6.36
C SER A 76 -5.83 26.07 -6.14
N PHE A 77 -5.90 24.94 -6.85
CA PHE A 77 -4.84 23.95 -6.83
C PHE A 77 -3.52 24.52 -7.34
N ASN A 78 -3.57 25.40 -8.35
CA ASN A 78 -2.39 26.12 -8.84
C ASN A 78 -1.78 27.03 -7.75
N ASP A 79 -2.59 27.67 -6.91
CA ASP A 79 -2.07 28.45 -5.78
C ASP A 79 -1.45 27.54 -4.72
N ILE A 80 -2.02 26.35 -4.48
CA ILE A 80 -1.39 25.33 -3.63
C ILE A 80 -0.03 24.93 -4.23
N CYS A 81 0.06 24.68 -5.53
CA CYS A 81 1.35 24.40 -6.20
C CYS A 81 2.35 25.53 -5.97
N ASN A 82 1.96 26.79 -6.22
CA ASN A 82 2.82 27.96 -6.05
C ASN A 82 3.30 28.14 -4.61
N ASN A 83 2.44 27.90 -3.62
CA ASN A 83 2.79 28.01 -2.20
C ASN A 83 3.74 26.90 -1.78
N VAL A 84 3.49 25.67 -2.22
CA VAL A 84 4.39 24.53 -1.99
C VAL A 84 5.77 24.79 -2.59
N SER A 85 5.86 25.40 -3.78
CA SER A 85 7.15 25.79 -4.38
C SER A 85 7.93 26.80 -3.54
N ARG A 86 7.23 27.67 -2.80
CA ARG A 86 7.84 28.73 -1.97
C ARG A 86 8.23 28.25 -0.58
N GLU A 87 7.41 27.37 0.02
CA GLU A 87 7.63 26.85 1.37
C GLU A 87 8.67 25.71 1.39
N LYS A 88 8.82 24.95 0.30
CA LYS A 88 9.61 23.71 0.27
C LYS A 88 10.95 23.78 -0.43
N GLN A 89 11.64 24.92 -0.42
CA GLN A 89 13.04 24.87 -0.83
C GLN A 89 13.89 23.99 0.10
N ASP A 90 13.41 23.66 1.31
CA ASP A 90 14.14 22.83 2.30
C ASP A 90 13.41 21.57 2.82
N ASP A 91 12.15 21.28 2.45
CA ASP A 91 11.39 20.14 3.02
C ASP A 91 11.41 18.90 2.10
N VAL A 92 11.89 17.76 2.62
CA VAL A 92 12.02 16.50 1.88
C VAL A 92 10.85 15.57 2.21
N VAL A 93 9.85 15.50 1.33
CA VAL A 93 8.76 14.52 1.46
C VAL A 93 9.21 13.16 0.93
N LYS A 94 9.11 12.12 1.74
CA LYS A 94 9.30 10.72 1.33
C LYS A 94 7.98 9.95 1.42
N GLN A 95 7.53 9.47 0.28
CA GLN A 95 6.40 8.55 0.20
C GLN A 95 6.85 7.12 0.47
N ILE A 96 6.18 6.44 1.40
CA ILE A 96 6.47 5.05 1.77
C ILE A 96 5.37 4.16 1.19
N PRO A 97 5.68 3.29 0.21
CA PRO A 97 4.67 2.45 -0.41
C PRO A 97 4.20 1.32 0.52
N PHE A 98 2.90 1.24 0.73
CA PHE A 98 2.20 0.16 1.43
C PHE A 98 1.24 -0.57 0.47
N ILE A 99 1.25 -1.90 0.54
CA ILE A 99 0.26 -2.75 -0.13
C ILE A 99 -0.52 -3.49 0.95
N ILE A 100 -1.80 -3.10 1.10
CA ILE A 100 -2.71 -3.72 2.07
C ILE A 100 -3.40 -4.92 1.43
N VAL A 101 -3.04 -6.12 1.86
CA VAL A 101 -3.63 -7.40 1.43
C VAL A 101 -4.69 -7.78 2.45
N ALA A 102 -5.86 -7.15 2.35
CA ALA A 102 -7.03 -7.41 3.20
C ALA A 102 -8.30 -7.31 2.38
N MET A 103 -9.33 -8.13 2.66
CA MET A 103 -10.63 -8.10 1.99
C MET A 103 -11.29 -6.72 2.07
N THR A 104 -12.13 -6.41 1.09
CA THR A 104 -13.19 -5.42 1.27
C THR A 104 -14.36 -6.05 2.03
N GLN A 105 -15.29 -5.23 2.52
CA GLN A 105 -16.48 -5.72 3.22
C GLN A 105 -17.32 -6.65 2.34
N SER A 106 -17.44 -6.36 1.04
CA SER A 106 -18.20 -7.18 0.10
C SER A 106 -17.51 -8.52 -0.19
N GLU A 107 -16.18 -8.53 -0.28
CA GLU A 107 -15.39 -9.77 -0.42
C GLU A 107 -15.47 -10.65 0.83
N ALA A 108 -15.42 -10.03 2.02
CA ALA A 108 -15.59 -10.74 3.29
C ALA A 108 -16.98 -11.36 3.41
N ALA A 109 -18.03 -10.61 3.08
CA ALA A 109 -19.40 -11.13 3.08
C ALA A 109 -19.55 -12.35 2.17
N LYS A 110 -19.03 -12.29 0.93
CA LYS A 110 -19.02 -13.42 -0.02
C LYS A 110 -18.24 -14.62 0.51
N LEU A 111 -17.06 -14.40 1.10
CA LEU A 111 -16.25 -15.48 1.66
C LEU A 111 -16.99 -16.21 2.78
N PHE A 112 -17.60 -15.45 3.70
CA PHE A 112 -18.24 -16.03 4.87
C PHE A 112 -19.67 -16.53 4.63
N GLU A 113 -20.33 -16.14 3.54
CA GLU A 113 -21.59 -16.77 3.11
C GLU A 113 -21.36 -18.26 2.77
N ASN A 114 -20.23 -18.55 2.14
CA ASN A 114 -19.87 -19.90 1.66
C ASN A 114 -18.81 -20.58 2.54
N TYR A 115 -18.66 -20.17 3.80
CA TYR A 115 -17.55 -20.66 4.65
C TYR A 115 -17.57 -22.18 4.88
N ASN A 116 -18.74 -22.82 4.79
CA ASN A 116 -18.92 -24.26 4.96
C ASN A 116 -18.40 -25.09 3.77
N GLU A 117 -18.14 -24.47 2.62
CA GLU A 117 -17.61 -25.16 1.43
C GLU A 117 -16.10 -25.45 1.55
N SER A 118 -15.40 -24.72 2.42
CA SER A 118 -13.97 -24.92 2.69
C SER A 118 -13.77 -25.52 4.08
N GLU A 119 -13.27 -26.75 4.14
CA GLU A 119 -13.00 -27.45 5.39
C GLU A 119 -12.07 -26.63 6.31
N LYS A 120 -10.96 -26.09 5.77
CA LYS A 120 -10.03 -25.26 6.56
C LYS A 120 -10.67 -23.97 7.06
N LEU A 121 -11.47 -23.28 6.24
CA LEU A 121 -12.14 -22.06 6.67
C LEU A 121 -13.20 -22.36 7.73
N LYS A 122 -13.96 -23.45 7.58
CA LYS A 122 -14.92 -23.92 8.58
C LYS A 122 -14.23 -24.20 9.92
N LEU A 123 -13.14 -24.99 9.91
CA LEU A 123 -12.36 -25.30 11.11
C LEU A 123 -11.80 -24.02 11.75
N LEU A 124 -11.34 -23.06 10.94
CA LEU A 124 -10.88 -21.77 11.41
C LEU A 124 -12.00 -21.01 12.14
N ILE A 125 -13.15 -20.85 11.49
CA ILE A 125 -14.33 -20.15 12.05
C ILE A 125 -14.81 -20.83 13.34
N ASP A 126 -14.88 -22.16 13.35
CA ASP A 126 -15.29 -22.92 14.53
C ASP A 126 -14.30 -22.70 15.70
N SER A 127 -12.99 -22.72 15.42
CA SER A 127 -11.92 -22.53 16.40
C SER A 127 -11.92 -21.13 17.04
N ILE A 128 -12.24 -20.10 16.27
CA ILE A 128 -12.24 -18.70 16.75
C ILE A 128 -13.56 -18.30 17.40
N SER A 129 -14.67 -18.95 17.03
CA SER A 129 -15.99 -18.64 17.59
C SER A 129 -16.10 -18.97 19.09
N LYS A 130 -15.30 -19.92 19.62
CA LYS A 130 -15.19 -20.29 21.05
C LYS A 130 -16.55 -20.42 21.76
N GLY A 131 -17.56 -21.00 21.09
CA GLY A 131 -18.90 -21.21 21.64
C GLY A 131 -19.86 -20.01 21.50
N ARG A 132 -19.44 -18.90 20.88
CA ARG A 132 -20.37 -17.87 20.39
C ARG A 132 -21.21 -18.44 19.26
N LYS A 133 -22.43 -17.90 19.06
CA LYS A 133 -23.22 -18.21 17.87
C LYS A 133 -22.43 -17.83 16.62
N THR A 134 -22.06 -18.81 15.79
CA THR A 134 -21.21 -18.65 14.60
C THR A 134 -21.67 -17.51 13.70
N THR A 135 -22.98 -17.37 13.49
CA THR A 135 -23.57 -16.29 12.69
C THR A 135 -23.29 -14.89 13.24
N HIS A 136 -23.40 -14.71 14.56
CA HIS A 136 -23.09 -13.43 15.21
C HIS A 136 -21.61 -13.10 15.12
N PHE A 137 -20.75 -14.10 15.33
CA PHE A 137 -19.31 -13.95 15.20
C PHE A 137 -18.89 -13.58 13.77
N ILE A 138 -19.41 -14.28 12.76
CA ILE A 138 -19.15 -13.98 11.34
C ILE A 138 -19.54 -12.54 11.02
N ARG A 139 -20.70 -12.08 11.50
CA ARG A 139 -21.13 -10.68 11.30
C ARG A 139 -20.14 -9.69 11.89
N GLN A 140 -19.68 -9.92 13.12
CA GLN A 140 -18.65 -9.08 13.76
C GLN A 140 -17.34 -9.08 12.97
N LEU A 141 -16.97 -10.21 12.37
CA LEU A 141 -15.76 -10.33 11.55
C LEU A 141 -15.89 -9.52 10.25
N ILE A 142 -17.04 -9.60 9.56
CA ILE A 142 -17.34 -8.80 8.36
C ILE A 142 -17.31 -7.29 8.67
N GLU A 143 -17.85 -6.87 9.81
CA GLU A 143 -17.88 -5.45 10.25
C GLU A 143 -16.47 -4.85 10.47
N ARG A 144 -15.41 -5.67 10.48
CA ARG A 144 -14.01 -5.20 10.56
C ARG A 144 -13.46 -4.73 9.22
N TYR A 145 -14.07 -5.16 8.12
CA TYR A 145 -13.70 -4.75 6.77
C TYR A 145 -14.55 -3.56 6.33
N ALA A 146 -14.02 -2.79 5.37
CA ALA A 146 -14.64 -1.57 4.85
C ALA A 146 -14.69 -1.61 3.32
N GLU A 147 -15.19 -0.54 2.71
CA GLU A 147 -15.24 -0.40 1.25
C GLU A 147 -13.84 -0.45 0.62
N THR A 148 -12.85 0.17 1.28
CA THR A 148 -11.44 0.16 0.86
C THR A 148 -10.57 -0.68 1.81
N ARG A 149 -9.52 -1.31 1.27
CA ARG A 149 -8.67 -2.25 2.04
C ARG A 149 -7.89 -1.55 3.17
N ASN A 150 -7.40 -0.33 2.94
CA ASN A 150 -6.72 0.47 3.98
C ASN A 150 -7.63 0.95 5.13
N LYS A 151 -8.95 0.77 5.02
CA LYS A 151 -9.92 1.04 6.09
C LYS A 151 -10.30 -0.21 6.90
N TRP A 152 -9.63 -1.34 6.67
CA TRP A 152 -9.72 -2.54 7.50
C TRP A 152 -9.24 -2.28 8.95
N LYS A 153 -9.93 -2.87 9.93
CA LYS A 153 -9.63 -2.81 11.36
C LYS A 153 -8.90 -4.09 11.81
N PRO A 154 -7.59 -4.08 12.05
CA PRO A 154 -6.82 -5.31 12.30
C PRO A 154 -6.98 -5.94 13.69
N PHE A 155 -7.19 -5.18 14.76
CA PHE A 155 -7.09 -5.70 16.14
C PHE A 155 -8.43 -5.66 16.91
N GLU A 156 -8.85 -6.78 17.52
CA GLU A 156 -10.21 -6.95 18.09
C GLU A 156 -10.67 -5.78 18.97
N LYS A 157 -9.79 -5.30 19.86
CA LYS A 157 -10.06 -4.26 20.85
C LYS A 157 -9.81 -2.83 20.35
N ASP A 158 -9.33 -2.65 19.13
CA ASP A 158 -9.00 -1.36 18.54
C ASP A 158 -9.93 -1.07 17.36
N SER A 159 -10.63 0.06 17.40
CA SER A 159 -11.54 0.49 16.35
C SER A 159 -10.84 1.20 15.19
N ARG A 160 -9.55 1.55 15.36
CA ARG A 160 -8.78 2.24 14.33
C ARG A 160 -8.54 1.34 13.13
N THR A 161 -8.54 1.96 11.96
CA THR A 161 -8.18 1.29 10.72
C THR A 161 -6.67 1.16 10.58
N ILE A 162 -6.21 0.30 9.67
CA ILE A 162 -4.78 0.17 9.38
C ILE A 162 -4.18 1.49 8.87
N SER A 163 -4.94 2.29 8.10
CA SER A 163 -4.50 3.62 7.69
C SER A 163 -4.29 4.57 8.87
N ASP A 164 -5.23 4.60 9.82
CA ASP A 164 -5.11 5.45 11.02
C ASP A 164 -3.88 5.04 11.85
N ILE A 165 -3.65 3.74 12.01
CA ILE A 165 -2.49 3.21 12.75
C ILE A 165 -1.17 3.62 12.09
N ILE A 166 -1.07 3.53 10.76
CA ILE A 166 0.15 3.91 10.03
C ILE A 166 0.38 5.42 10.10
N ASN A 167 -0.66 6.21 9.86
CA ASN A 167 -0.60 7.68 9.94
C ASN A 167 -0.20 8.17 11.33
N ASP A 168 -0.64 7.50 12.40
CA ASP A 168 -0.24 7.79 13.78
C ASP A 168 1.23 7.43 14.08
N LEU A 169 1.80 6.49 13.33
CA LEU A 169 3.12 5.93 13.58
C LEU A 169 4.23 6.69 12.85
N LEU A 170 4.01 7.04 11.59
CA LEU A 170 5.03 7.66 10.74
C LEU A 170 5.62 8.96 11.32
N PRO A 171 4.83 9.90 11.89
CA PRO A 171 5.37 11.10 12.53
C PRO A 171 6.28 10.80 13.73
N LYS A 172 5.99 9.72 14.47
CA LYS A 172 6.79 9.30 15.63
C LYS A 172 8.11 8.69 15.18
N LEU A 173 8.10 8.00 14.04
CA LEU A 173 9.31 7.43 13.44
C LEU A 173 10.28 8.50 12.94
N ILE A 174 9.79 9.60 12.39
CA ILE A 174 10.62 10.73 11.95
C ILE A 174 11.52 11.20 13.10
N LYS A 175 10.94 11.41 14.28
CA LYS A 175 11.67 11.86 15.48
C LYS A 175 12.78 10.90 15.92
N ILE A 176 12.59 9.60 15.68
CA ILE A 176 13.57 8.56 16.05
C ILE A 176 14.64 8.42 14.97
N LEU A 177 14.25 8.52 13.71
CA LEU A 177 15.12 8.32 12.56
C LEU A 177 16.03 9.50 12.26
N PHE A 178 15.52 10.69 12.54
CA PHE A 178 16.19 11.96 12.33
C PHE A 178 16.18 12.74 13.65
N PRO A 179 16.91 12.26 14.67
CA PRO A 179 17.02 12.97 15.94
C PRO A 179 17.85 14.23 15.75
N ILE A 180 17.17 15.32 15.37
CA ILE A 180 17.58 16.73 15.44
C ILE A 180 19.07 16.99 15.17
N ARG A 181 19.38 17.32 13.91
CA ARG A 181 20.27 18.45 13.63
C ARG A 181 19.35 19.62 13.28
N GLU A 182 19.43 20.72 14.02
CA GLU A 182 18.53 21.88 13.91
C GLU A 182 18.52 22.55 12.51
N GLU A 183 19.36 22.09 11.58
CA GLU A 183 19.56 22.66 10.25
C GLU A 183 19.26 21.69 9.09
N GLU A 184 18.91 20.42 9.35
CA GLU A 184 18.61 19.45 8.28
C GLU A 184 17.10 19.34 8.05
N ALA A 185 16.63 19.86 6.90
CA ALA A 185 15.37 19.61 6.18
C ALA A 185 14.21 18.92 6.94
N ASN A 186 13.00 19.50 6.99
CA ASN A 186 11.85 18.73 7.50
C ASN A 186 11.59 17.55 6.58
N ILE A 187 11.90 16.35 7.06
CA ILE A 187 11.57 15.11 6.35
C ILE A 187 10.16 14.70 6.76
N ASP A 188 9.22 14.77 5.82
CA ASP A 188 7.87 14.24 6.01
C ASP A 188 7.77 12.83 5.44
N LEU A 189 7.30 11.88 6.25
CA LEU A 189 6.98 10.53 5.81
C LEU A 189 5.48 10.40 5.58
N ILE A 190 5.08 10.17 4.33
CA ILE A 190 3.68 10.02 3.95
C ILE A 190 3.44 8.58 3.48
N PRO A 191 2.43 7.86 3.98
CA PRO A 191 2.11 6.55 3.44
C PRO A 191 1.47 6.69 2.06
N ASP A 192 1.84 5.81 1.15
CA ASP A 192 1.31 5.74 -0.20
C ASP A 192 0.71 4.36 -0.45
N TYR A 193 -0.59 4.31 -0.75
CA TYR A 193 -1.42 3.10 -0.74
C TYR A 193 -1.72 2.63 -2.16
N TYR A 194 -1.35 1.39 -2.49
CA TYR A 194 -1.43 0.86 -3.86
C TYR A 194 -2.47 -0.27 -4.02
N GLU A 195 -3.35 -0.51 -3.05
CA GLU A 195 -4.28 -1.64 -3.10
C GLU A 195 -5.19 -1.64 -4.33
N SER A 196 -5.72 -0.50 -4.76
CA SER A 196 -6.67 -0.43 -5.87
C SER A 196 -6.02 -0.89 -7.18
N ALA A 197 -4.80 -0.42 -7.44
CA ALA A 197 -4.05 -0.77 -8.63
C ALA A 197 -3.48 -2.21 -8.55
N PHE A 198 -2.99 -2.62 -7.38
CA PHE A 198 -2.49 -3.98 -7.14
C PHE A 198 -3.60 -5.04 -7.31
N PHE A 199 -4.81 -4.75 -6.84
CA PHE A 199 -6.00 -5.59 -6.98
C PHE A 199 -6.92 -5.11 -8.13
N SER A 200 -6.37 -4.46 -9.15
CA SER A 200 -7.16 -4.08 -10.32
C SER A 200 -7.64 -5.32 -11.08
N SER A 201 -8.82 -5.26 -11.68
CA SER A 201 -9.27 -6.27 -12.65
C SER A 201 -8.52 -6.13 -13.98
N ASN A 202 -7.90 -4.97 -14.25
CA ASN A 202 -7.11 -4.74 -15.44
C ASN A 202 -5.71 -5.38 -15.29
N LEU A 203 -5.40 -6.33 -16.19
CA LEU A 203 -4.12 -7.05 -16.19
C LEU A 203 -2.91 -6.14 -16.45
N GLU A 204 -3.08 -5.11 -17.30
CA GLU A 204 -2.02 -4.16 -17.64
C GLU A 204 -1.64 -3.32 -16.41
N GLU A 205 -2.63 -2.71 -15.74
CA GLU A 205 -2.42 -1.93 -14.51
C GLU A 205 -1.74 -2.77 -13.41
N ARG A 206 -2.15 -4.03 -13.24
CA ARG A 206 -1.48 -4.94 -12.29
C ARG A 206 -0.02 -5.23 -12.67
N SER A 207 0.25 -5.40 -13.97
CA SER A 207 1.59 -5.68 -14.46
C SER A 207 2.50 -4.47 -14.26
N GLU A 208 2.01 -3.25 -14.53
CA GLU A 208 2.72 -2.00 -14.27
C GLU A 208 3.08 -1.84 -12.79
N ILE A 209 2.12 -2.06 -11.89
CA ILE A 209 2.35 -2.00 -10.44
C ILE A 209 3.37 -3.04 -9.98
N ARG A 210 3.29 -4.27 -10.51
CA ARG A 210 4.26 -5.32 -10.20
C ARG A 210 5.65 -4.89 -10.64
N ASP A 211 5.81 -4.46 -11.88
CA ASP A 211 7.10 -4.10 -12.46
C ASP A 211 7.71 -2.87 -11.74
N TYR A 212 6.86 -1.93 -11.32
CA TYR A 212 7.25 -0.81 -10.45
C TYR A 212 7.84 -1.29 -9.11
N PHE A 213 7.18 -2.24 -8.45
CA PHE A 213 7.63 -2.75 -7.14
C PHE A 213 8.71 -3.82 -7.20
N ILE A 214 9.02 -4.40 -8.37
CA ILE A 214 10.23 -5.22 -8.51
C ILE A 214 11.46 -4.37 -8.15
N GLN A 215 11.48 -3.11 -8.58
CA GLN A 215 12.64 -2.22 -8.49
C GLN A 215 12.61 -1.28 -7.28
N ARG A 216 11.48 -1.19 -6.58
CA ARG A 216 11.30 -0.33 -5.42
C ARG A 216 10.92 -1.11 -4.19
N ASP A 217 11.28 -0.57 -3.03
CA ASP A 217 10.82 -1.15 -1.77
C ASP A 217 9.34 -0.79 -1.53
N CYS A 218 8.61 -1.75 -0.98
CA CYS A 218 7.26 -1.60 -0.48
C CYS A 218 7.07 -2.49 0.74
N ILE A 219 6.04 -2.19 1.53
CA ILE A 219 5.67 -2.97 2.70
C ILE A 219 4.34 -3.67 2.43
N PHE A 220 4.33 -4.99 2.54
CA PHE A 220 3.09 -5.76 2.56
C PHE A 220 2.56 -5.84 3.97
N ILE A 221 1.31 -5.42 4.16
CA ILE A 221 0.55 -5.65 5.39
C ILE A 221 -0.59 -6.59 5.02
N VAL A 222 -0.56 -7.80 5.58
CA VAL A 222 -1.42 -8.90 5.16
C VAL A 222 -2.37 -9.27 6.27
N ASP A 223 -3.67 -9.20 6.00
CA ASP A 223 -4.66 -9.89 6.81
C ASP A 223 -4.63 -11.38 6.46
N THR A 224 -4.19 -12.21 7.39
CA THR A 224 -4.04 -13.64 7.12
C THR A 224 -5.36 -14.35 6.85
N ILE A 225 -6.49 -13.85 7.37
CA ILE A 225 -7.83 -14.40 7.05
C ILE A 225 -8.20 -14.10 5.60
N SER A 226 -7.81 -12.94 5.07
CA SER A 226 -8.08 -12.57 3.68
C SER A 226 -7.40 -13.50 2.66
N LEU A 227 -6.38 -14.26 3.05
CA LEU A 227 -5.75 -15.27 2.20
C LEU A 227 -6.61 -16.53 1.97
N PHE A 228 -7.71 -16.68 2.72
CA PHE A 228 -8.73 -17.71 2.44
C PHE A 228 -9.64 -17.33 1.28
N ASN A 229 -9.71 -16.04 0.91
CA ASN A 229 -10.39 -15.60 -0.30
C ASN A 229 -9.54 -15.98 -1.54
N PRO A 230 -10.04 -16.82 -2.46
CA PRO A 230 -9.26 -17.28 -3.61
C PRO A 230 -8.73 -16.15 -4.49
N GLU A 231 -9.52 -15.12 -4.73
CA GLU A 231 -9.13 -14.01 -5.60
C GLU A 231 -7.98 -13.19 -5.01
N ILE A 232 -8.04 -12.88 -3.71
CA ILE A 232 -6.97 -12.16 -3.01
C ILE A 232 -5.71 -13.02 -2.97
N ARG A 233 -5.86 -14.30 -2.58
CA ARG A 233 -4.78 -15.27 -2.50
C ARG A 233 -4.04 -15.38 -3.83
N ASP A 234 -4.78 -15.60 -4.92
CA ASP A 234 -4.20 -15.86 -6.23
C ASP A 234 -3.51 -14.60 -6.78
N ARG A 235 -4.10 -13.41 -6.58
CA ARG A 235 -3.46 -12.13 -6.95
C ARG A 235 -2.18 -11.87 -6.14
N PHE A 236 -2.21 -12.14 -4.84
CA PHE A 236 -1.05 -12.00 -3.98
C PHE A 236 0.08 -12.96 -4.40
N LEU A 237 -0.23 -14.22 -4.71
CA LEU A 237 0.71 -15.22 -5.23
C LEU A 237 1.30 -14.81 -6.59
N GLN A 238 0.45 -14.42 -7.53
CA GLN A 238 0.88 -14.05 -8.90
C GLN A 238 1.80 -12.83 -8.93
N SER A 239 1.74 -11.97 -7.91
CA SER A 239 2.63 -10.81 -7.84
C SER A 239 4.11 -11.20 -7.69
N GLN A 240 4.41 -12.33 -7.01
CA GLN A 240 5.74 -12.77 -6.59
C GLN A 240 6.55 -11.76 -5.74
N LEU A 241 6.05 -10.54 -5.55
CA LEU A 241 6.75 -9.46 -4.86
C LEU A 241 7.02 -9.81 -3.40
N ALA A 242 6.04 -10.41 -2.73
CA ALA A 242 6.21 -10.77 -1.33
C ALA A 242 7.33 -11.82 -1.10
N ALA A 243 7.88 -12.46 -2.13
CA ALA A 243 9.05 -13.32 -1.99
C ALA A 243 10.33 -12.55 -1.62
N THR A 244 10.38 -11.25 -1.88
CA THR A 244 11.57 -10.42 -1.62
C THR A 244 11.28 -9.19 -0.78
N LYS A 245 10.01 -8.79 -0.68
CA LYS A 245 9.62 -7.55 0.00
C LYS A 245 9.33 -7.77 1.49
N PRO A 246 9.51 -6.74 2.32
CA PRO A 246 9.05 -6.75 3.71
C PRO A 246 7.57 -7.09 3.83
N ILE A 247 7.24 -8.00 4.73
CA ILE A 247 5.87 -8.50 4.92
C ILE A 247 5.57 -8.67 6.40
N ILE A 248 4.38 -8.21 6.80
CA ILE A 248 3.80 -8.48 8.10
C ILE A 248 2.40 -9.07 7.95
N GLY A 249 2.25 -10.33 8.37
CA GLY A 249 0.98 -11.01 8.58
C GLY A 249 0.40 -10.60 9.92
N ILE A 250 -0.81 -10.04 9.88
CA ILE A 250 -1.62 -9.72 11.04
C ILE A 250 -2.67 -10.81 11.19
N LEU A 251 -2.72 -11.37 12.39
CA LEU A 251 -3.70 -12.37 12.79
C LEU A 251 -4.80 -11.63 13.55
N PRO A 252 -6.00 -11.41 12.96
CA PRO A 252 -7.08 -10.64 13.59
C PRO A 252 -7.81 -11.45 14.69
N ILE A 253 -7.08 -12.32 15.40
CA ILE A 253 -7.56 -13.25 16.41
C ILE A 253 -6.69 -13.16 17.66
N SER A 254 -7.26 -13.43 18.83
CA SER A 254 -6.45 -13.50 20.06
C SER A 254 -5.43 -14.63 19.95
N LYS A 255 -4.22 -14.39 20.46
CA LYS A 255 -3.16 -15.41 20.62
C LYS A 255 -3.63 -16.63 21.43
N ASP A 256 -4.70 -16.49 22.22
CA ASP A 256 -5.31 -17.59 22.99
C ASP A 256 -6.08 -18.60 22.11
N SER A 257 -6.11 -18.44 20.78
CA SER A 257 -6.74 -19.38 19.85
C SER A 257 -5.68 -20.18 19.09
N MET A 258 -4.93 -21.02 19.82
CA MET A 258 -3.84 -21.84 19.25
C MET A 258 -4.28 -22.64 18.02
N ALA A 259 -5.44 -23.30 18.08
CA ALA A 259 -5.97 -24.08 16.96
C ALA A 259 -6.20 -23.22 15.69
N ALA A 260 -6.68 -21.99 15.85
CA ALA A 260 -6.86 -21.08 14.72
C ALA A 260 -5.52 -20.60 14.14
N CYS A 261 -4.54 -20.34 15.01
CA CYS A 261 -3.19 -20.00 14.58
C CYS A 261 -2.57 -21.14 13.76
N GLU A 262 -2.69 -22.39 14.22
CA GLU A 262 -2.19 -23.58 13.52
C GLU A 262 -2.83 -23.75 12.14
N ILE A 263 -4.16 -23.56 12.02
CA ILE A 263 -4.87 -23.65 10.74
C ILE A 263 -4.39 -22.56 9.76
N ILE A 264 -4.18 -21.33 10.25
CA ILE A 264 -3.68 -20.23 9.42
C ILE A 264 -2.23 -20.50 9.00
N GLU A 265 -1.38 -20.92 9.93
CA GLU A 265 0.02 -21.22 9.67
C GLU A 265 0.16 -22.36 8.66
N GLU A 266 -0.59 -23.44 8.80
CA GLU A 266 -0.63 -24.54 7.84
C GLU A 266 -1.12 -24.05 6.47
N SER A 267 -2.16 -23.21 6.43
CA SER A 267 -2.65 -22.64 5.18
C SER A 267 -1.61 -21.75 4.50
N ILE A 268 -0.84 -20.98 5.27
CA ILE A 268 0.26 -20.16 4.75
C ILE A 268 1.40 -21.05 4.27
N LYS A 269 1.79 -22.07 5.02
CA LYS A 269 2.82 -23.04 4.63
C LYS A 269 2.48 -23.74 3.32
N ASP A 270 1.23 -24.18 3.16
CA ASP A 270 0.77 -24.92 1.97
C ASP A 270 0.70 -24.06 0.71
N LYS A 271 0.26 -22.80 0.84
CA LYS A 271 -0.03 -21.92 -0.31
C LYS A 271 1.07 -20.91 -0.58
N PHE A 272 1.83 -20.54 0.44
CA PHE A 272 2.85 -19.49 0.42
C PHE A 272 4.16 -20.01 0.99
N GLU A 273 4.62 -21.17 0.51
CA GLU A 273 5.82 -21.86 1.00
C GLU A 273 7.02 -20.91 1.10
N TRP A 274 7.22 -20.02 0.13
CA TRP A 274 8.30 -19.04 0.13
C TRP A 274 8.16 -17.97 1.24
N VAL A 275 6.95 -17.53 1.59
CA VAL A 275 6.76 -16.64 2.76
C VAL A 275 7.12 -17.40 4.01
N TYR A 276 6.59 -18.61 4.14
CA TYR A 276 6.77 -19.46 5.30
C TYR A 276 8.25 -19.84 5.50
N GLU A 277 8.98 -20.11 4.41
CA GLU A 277 10.42 -20.37 4.45
C GLU A 277 11.20 -19.16 4.97
N ARG A 278 10.89 -17.95 4.47
CA ARG A 278 11.51 -16.70 4.94
C ARG A 278 11.24 -16.47 6.42
N TYR A 279 10.00 -16.70 6.84
CA TYR A 279 9.54 -16.52 8.21
C TYR A 279 10.19 -17.53 9.18
N GLN A 280 9.99 -18.83 8.94
CA GLN A 280 10.28 -19.89 9.92
C GLN A 280 11.66 -20.51 9.76
N ARG A 281 12.19 -20.61 8.53
CA ARG A 281 13.49 -21.26 8.27
C ARG A 281 14.65 -20.28 8.17
N LYS A 282 14.46 -19.18 7.43
CA LYS A 282 15.49 -18.14 7.25
C LYS A 282 15.47 -17.09 8.35
N LEU A 283 14.39 -17.02 9.14
CA LEU A 283 14.20 -16.06 10.24
C LEU A 283 14.46 -14.62 9.78
N GLU A 284 13.99 -14.30 8.57
CA GLU A 284 14.20 -12.98 8.00
C GLU A 284 13.47 -11.93 8.82
N TYR A 285 14.22 -10.97 9.39
CA TYR A 285 13.65 -10.00 10.31
C TYR A 285 12.55 -9.10 9.69
N ASN A 286 12.56 -8.95 8.36
CA ASN A 286 11.59 -8.20 7.56
C ASN A 286 10.41 -9.07 7.07
N CYS A 287 10.32 -10.32 7.52
CA CYS A 287 9.21 -11.22 7.26
C CYS A 287 8.64 -11.69 8.61
N SER A 288 7.43 -11.27 8.96
CA SER A 288 6.74 -11.73 10.16
C SER A 288 5.32 -12.14 9.80
N LEU A 289 4.83 -13.23 10.41
CA LEU A 289 3.44 -13.70 10.24
C LEU A 289 2.63 -13.62 11.53
N GLU A 290 3.18 -12.98 12.57
CA GLU A 290 2.74 -13.13 13.96
C GLU A 290 2.34 -11.79 14.63
N ALA A 291 1.74 -10.87 13.88
CA ALA A 291 1.25 -9.64 14.48
C ALA A 291 -0.15 -9.83 15.08
N TYR A 292 -0.18 -10.31 16.33
CA TYR A 292 -1.41 -10.52 17.11
C TYR A 292 -1.97 -9.26 17.79
N SER A 293 -1.16 -8.20 17.86
CA SER A 293 -1.50 -7.00 18.62
C SER A 293 -0.89 -5.75 18.01
N LEU A 294 -1.53 -4.62 18.28
CA LEU A 294 -1.01 -3.31 17.89
C LEU A 294 0.42 -3.07 18.41
N PRO A 295 0.79 -3.35 19.67
CA PRO A 295 2.17 -3.23 20.13
C PRO A 295 3.16 -4.06 19.30
N SER A 296 2.83 -5.31 18.97
CA SER A 296 3.70 -6.17 18.15
C SER A 296 3.87 -5.60 16.73
N PHE A 297 2.77 -5.16 16.12
CA PHE A 297 2.78 -4.53 14.80
C PHE A 297 3.62 -3.25 14.78
N ASN A 298 3.41 -2.36 15.75
CA ASN A 298 4.18 -1.13 15.86
C ASN A 298 5.67 -1.42 16.05
N ARG A 299 6.05 -2.35 16.94
CA ARG A 299 7.46 -2.73 17.15
C ARG A 299 8.10 -3.26 15.87
N TRP A 300 7.37 -4.07 15.10
CA TRP A 300 7.86 -4.54 13.81
C TRP A 300 8.06 -3.39 12.82
N LEU A 301 7.10 -2.48 12.70
CA LEU A 301 7.26 -1.29 11.85
C LEU A 301 8.41 -0.40 12.30
N TYR A 302 8.61 -0.18 13.60
CA TYR A 302 9.77 0.54 14.15
C TYR A 302 11.10 -0.10 13.77
N LYS A 303 11.14 -1.43 13.66
CA LYS A 303 12.34 -2.17 13.24
C LYS A 303 12.61 -2.03 11.74
N ILE A 304 11.56 -2.06 10.92
CA ILE A 304 11.68 -2.22 9.45
C ILE A 304 11.70 -0.91 8.69
N LEU A 305 10.86 0.06 9.09
CA LEU A 305 10.72 1.34 8.39
C LEU A 305 12.04 2.12 8.26
N PRO A 306 12.94 2.14 9.26
CA PRO A 306 14.23 2.81 9.13
C PRO A 306 15.03 2.40 7.89
N ASP A 307 15.12 1.09 7.66
CA ASP A 307 15.90 0.54 6.56
C ASP A 307 15.23 0.80 5.21
N ILE A 308 13.90 0.77 5.19
CA ILE A 308 13.12 1.11 3.99
C ILE A 308 13.26 2.60 3.64
N VAL A 309 13.12 3.50 4.61
CA VAL A 309 13.22 4.95 4.40
C VAL A 309 14.61 5.36 3.89
N LYS A 310 15.66 4.64 4.28
CA LYS A 310 17.03 4.84 3.77
C LYS A 310 17.20 4.39 2.31
N ARG A 311 16.52 3.30 1.92
CA ARG A 311 16.60 2.73 0.56
C ARG A 311 15.63 3.34 -0.43
N ILE A 312 14.51 3.88 0.05
CA ILE A 312 13.64 4.72 -0.77
C ILE A 312 14.49 5.94 -1.16
N PRO A 313 14.81 6.10 -2.47
CA PRO A 313 15.63 7.20 -2.90
C PRO A 313 15.00 8.49 -2.38
N GLN A 314 15.82 9.36 -1.79
CA GLN A 314 15.40 10.75 -1.61
C GLN A 314 14.93 11.20 -2.98
N ALA A 315 13.65 11.54 -3.07
CA ALA A 315 13.09 12.07 -4.29
C ALA A 315 13.71 13.46 -4.50
N ALA A 316 14.94 13.52 -5.05
CA ALA A 316 15.31 14.69 -5.81
C ALA A 316 14.38 14.66 -7.04
N PRO A 317 13.55 15.70 -7.26
CA PRO A 317 12.60 15.75 -8.38
C PRO A 317 13.23 15.30 -9.71
N GLU A 318 14.50 15.65 -9.91
CA GLU A 318 15.27 15.39 -11.13
C GLU A 318 15.76 13.93 -11.30
N ASN A 319 16.02 13.19 -10.21
CA ASN A 319 16.58 11.82 -10.26
C ASN A 319 15.51 10.75 -10.49
N ILE A 320 14.26 11.04 -10.11
CA ILE A 320 13.11 10.19 -10.47
C ILE A 320 12.95 10.16 -12.00
N ASN A 321 13.33 11.22 -12.70
CA ASN A 321 13.20 11.33 -14.16
C ASN A 321 14.31 10.61 -14.94
N LYS A 322 15.58 10.78 -14.56
CA LYS A 322 16.68 10.00 -15.17
C LYS A 322 16.57 8.49 -14.89
N MET A 323 16.02 8.10 -13.75
CA MET A 323 15.74 6.68 -13.45
C MET A 323 14.61 6.11 -14.30
N LYS A 324 13.57 6.90 -14.62
CA LYS A 324 12.50 6.53 -15.56
C LYS A 324 13.00 6.48 -17.02
N GLU A 325 13.99 7.29 -17.39
CA GLU A 325 14.67 7.21 -18.69
C GLU A 325 15.46 5.90 -18.88
N ASN A 326 16.18 5.43 -17.84
CA ASN A 326 16.93 4.16 -17.91
C ASN A 326 16.02 2.92 -18.01
N LEU A 327 14.77 3.02 -17.54
CA LEU A 327 13.77 1.98 -17.69
C LEU A 327 13.23 1.83 -19.12
N LYS A 328 13.35 2.87 -19.95
CA LYS A 328 13.01 2.82 -21.39
C LYS A 328 13.98 1.97 -22.20
N TYR A 329 15.22 1.79 -21.75
CA TYR A 329 16.26 1.07 -22.51
C TYR A 329 16.35 -0.43 -22.19
N ASN A 330 15.95 -0.87 -20.99
CA ASN A 330 16.10 -2.28 -20.57
C ASN A 330 14.85 -3.16 -20.76
N SER A 331 13.68 -2.61 -21.06
CA SER A 331 12.45 -3.39 -21.30
C SER A 331 12.45 -4.18 -22.62
N LYS A 332 13.31 -3.82 -23.58
CA LYS A 332 13.50 -4.60 -24.82
C LYS A 332 14.55 -5.72 -24.72
N GLY A 333 15.39 -5.72 -23.67
CA GLY A 333 16.47 -6.70 -23.50
C GLY A 333 16.08 -7.96 -22.73
N PHE A 334 15.13 -7.87 -21.80
CA PHE A 334 14.82 -8.96 -20.87
C PHE A 334 13.95 -10.08 -21.47
N GLN A 335 13.18 -9.82 -22.53
CA GLN A 335 12.41 -10.88 -23.22
C GLN A 335 13.29 -11.83 -24.04
N LYS A 336 14.55 -11.49 -24.32
CA LYS A 336 15.43 -12.33 -25.16
C LYS A 336 16.31 -13.31 -24.38
N VAL A 337 16.52 -13.10 -23.09
CA VAL A 337 17.46 -13.93 -22.28
C VAL A 337 16.76 -15.13 -21.61
N VAL A 338 15.47 -15.03 -21.32
CA VAL A 338 14.72 -16.15 -20.69
C VAL A 338 14.27 -17.20 -21.71
N LEU A 339 14.15 -16.84 -23.00
CA LEU A 339 13.82 -17.79 -24.08
C LEU A 339 15.05 -18.46 -24.73
N SER A 340 16.27 -18.06 -24.39
CA SER A 340 17.50 -18.66 -24.95
C SER A 340 18.19 -19.70 -24.05
N MET A 341 17.66 -19.98 -22.85
CA MET A 341 18.23 -20.98 -21.94
C MET A 341 17.37 -22.24 -21.74
N GLY A 342 16.32 -22.42 -22.57
CA GLY A 342 15.42 -23.57 -22.52
C GLY A 342 15.53 -24.52 -23.73
N GLY A 343 16.71 -24.65 -24.35
CA GLY A 343 16.85 -25.46 -25.56
C GLY A 343 18.26 -25.99 -25.79
N ALA A 344 18.63 -27.05 -25.08
CA ALA A 344 19.56 -28.05 -25.58
C ALA A 344 19.24 -29.40 -24.93
N LYS A 345 19.13 -30.43 -25.78
CA LYS A 345 18.98 -31.85 -25.45
C LYS A 345 20.18 -32.38 -24.67
#